data_AF-A0A0G0MZD1-F1
#
_entry.id   AF-A0A0G0MZD1-F1
#
_cell.length_a   1.000
_cell.length_b   1.000
_cell.length_c   1.000
_cell.angle_alpha   90.00
_cell.angle_beta   90.00
_cell.angle_gamma   90.00
#
_symmetry.space_group_name_H-M   'P 1'
#
loop_
_entity.id
_entity.type
_entity.pdbx_description
1 polymer ?
#
loop_
_entity_poly.entity_id
_entity_poly.type
_entity_poly.pdbx_seq_one_letter_code
_entity_poly.pdbx_strand_id
1 'polypeptide(L)'
;MFILNNKYQKLVKLLHLDKPLVIFDIETTGQGISVDKIIKIAYIKIYVDGKIKKADFLIDPEMRINPEAIAVHGIRNRVVIGQPTFKDRSQEIWEIFYNCYYSGFNIMNFDLPILRREFARIGMDFDYDVKQIIDTKELFQYMEPRTISMAYSYYCNKEYSKERDALAQTEAATEILIKQLEKYAVARNRDFVNRVHQPKDNNNNDNTNKFYWVNGEPYFAFSKYINRPITEIVKKDLNFLLWLIESDYGDDTKNIIRQVLDTAGVDYKKGDGK
;
A
#
# COMPACT_ATOMS: atom_id res chain seq x y z
N MET A 1 -21.11 13.54 -37.45
CA MET A 1 -20.03 13.87 -36.48
C MET A 1 -20.18 12.91 -35.29
N PHE A 2 -19.55 11.73 -35.36
CA PHE A 2 -19.70 10.68 -34.33
C PHE A 2 -18.72 10.95 -33.18
N ILE A 3 -19.23 11.44 -32.05
CA ILE A 3 -18.48 11.48 -30.79
C ILE A 3 -18.39 10.04 -30.27
N LEU A 4 -17.32 9.33 -30.63
CA LEU A 4 -16.97 8.05 -30.02
C LEU A 4 -16.49 8.29 -28.59
N ASN A 5 -17.45 8.27 -27.67
CA ASN A 5 -17.27 8.44 -26.22
C ASN A 5 -16.67 7.16 -25.60
N ASN A 6 -15.52 6.69 -26.10
CA ASN A 6 -14.83 5.54 -25.54
C ASN A 6 -13.83 6.01 -24.47
N LYS A 7 -14.07 5.65 -23.20
CA LYS A 7 -13.21 5.98 -22.05
C LYS A 7 -11.72 5.63 -22.28
N TYR A 8 -11.42 4.62 -23.08
CA TYR A 8 -10.04 4.22 -23.40
C TYR A 8 -9.36 5.20 -24.36
N GLN A 9 -10.07 5.72 -25.35
CA GLN A 9 -9.56 6.78 -26.24
C GLN A 9 -9.29 8.07 -25.46
N LYS A 10 -10.13 8.36 -24.46
CA LYS A 10 -9.90 9.47 -23.53
C LYS A 10 -8.61 9.26 -22.71
N LEU A 11 -8.36 8.05 -22.21
CA LEU A 11 -7.12 7.73 -21.48
C LEU A 11 -5.87 7.93 -22.34
N VAL A 12 -5.87 7.43 -23.59
CA VAL A 12 -4.74 7.62 -24.53
C VAL A 12 -4.40 9.10 -24.69
N LYS A 13 -5.42 9.95 -24.86
CA LYS A 13 -5.24 11.40 -25.04
C LYS A 13 -4.75 12.10 -23.77
N LEU A 14 -5.35 11.80 -22.62
CA LEU A 14 -5.02 12.46 -21.35
C LEU A 14 -3.62 12.11 -20.86
N LEU A 15 -3.19 10.86 -21.07
CA LEU A 15 -1.88 10.38 -20.63
C LEU A 15 -0.79 10.55 -21.69
N HIS A 16 -1.14 11.04 -22.89
CA HIS A 16 -0.22 11.17 -24.02
C HIS A 16 0.58 9.88 -24.28
N LEU A 17 -0.11 8.73 -24.32
CA LEU A 17 0.55 7.42 -24.37
C LEU A 17 1.41 7.26 -25.64
N ASP A 18 2.68 6.93 -25.45
CA ASP A 18 3.66 6.61 -26.50
C ASP A 18 3.96 5.09 -26.60
N LYS A 19 3.49 4.31 -25.63
CA LYS A 19 3.45 2.84 -25.61
C LYS A 19 2.16 2.35 -24.94
N PRO A 20 1.78 1.07 -25.10
CA PRO A 20 0.52 0.56 -24.54
C PRO A 20 0.43 0.72 -23.02
N LEU A 21 -0.78 0.89 -22.51
CA LEU A 21 -1.10 0.89 -21.08
C LEU A 21 -1.82 -0.40 -20.72
N VAL A 22 -1.34 -1.11 -19.71
CA VAL A 22 -2.04 -2.27 -19.13
C VAL A 22 -2.60 -1.88 -17.79
N ILE A 23 -3.93 -1.86 -17.70
CA ILE A 23 -4.64 -1.75 -16.43
C ILE A 23 -4.95 -3.17 -15.97
N PHE A 24 -4.52 -3.57 -14.78
CA PHE A 24 -4.68 -4.95 -14.32
C PHE A 24 -4.89 -5.07 -12.82
N ASP A 25 -5.32 -6.26 -12.43
CA ASP A 25 -5.55 -6.71 -11.07
C ASP A 25 -5.25 -8.22 -11.02
N ILE A 26 -4.73 -8.69 -9.89
CA ILE A 26 -4.42 -10.11 -9.68
C ILE A 26 -5.07 -10.64 -8.41
N GLU A 27 -5.44 -11.91 -8.46
CA GLU A 27 -5.79 -12.67 -7.26
C GLU A 27 -4.67 -13.65 -6.96
N THR A 28 -4.43 -13.91 -5.68
CA THR A 28 -3.26 -14.66 -5.21
C THR A 28 -3.62 -15.68 -4.13
N THR A 29 -2.70 -16.57 -3.80
CA THR A 29 -2.89 -17.56 -2.74
C THR A 29 -2.92 -16.96 -1.32
N GLY A 30 -2.51 -15.70 -1.17
CA GLY A 30 -2.31 -15.01 0.11
C GLY A 30 -1.65 -13.64 -0.09
N GLN A 31 -1.32 -12.93 0.99
CA GLN A 31 -0.83 -11.53 0.92
C GLN A 31 0.72 -11.41 0.90
N GLY A 32 1.44 -12.52 1.05
CA GLY A 32 2.89 -12.52 1.13
C GLY A 32 3.55 -12.46 -0.24
N ILE A 33 3.99 -11.27 -0.67
CA ILE A 33 4.70 -11.04 -1.95
C ILE A 33 5.81 -12.09 -2.21
N SER A 34 6.49 -12.55 -1.16
CA SER A 34 7.59 -13.49 -1.30
C SER A 34 7.18 -14.97 -1.42
N VAL A 35 6.06 -15.36 -0.85
CA VAL A 35 5.71 -16.77 -0.67
C VAL A 35 4.50 -17.16 -1.50
N ASP A 36 3.56 -16.24 -1.68
CA ASP A 36 2.33 -16.48 -2.39
C ASP A 36 2.51 -16.45 -3.91
N LYS A 37 1.52 -17.02 -4.59
CA LYS A 37 1.49 -17.21 -6.04
C LYS A 37 0.21 -16.65 -6.64
N ILE A 38 0.28 -16.27 -7.91
CA ILE A 38 -0.86 -15.75 -8.67
C ILE A 38 -1.81 -16.89 -9.02
N ILE A 39 -3.11 -16.68 -8.80
CA ILE A 39 -4.18 -17.62 -9.20
C ILE A 39 -5.10 -17.06 -10.28
N LYS A 40 -5.10 -15.74 -10.49
CA LYS A 40 -5.87 -15.07 -11.54
C LYS A 40 -5.18 -13.80 -11.97
N ILE A 41 -5.21 -13.52 -13.27
CA ILE A 41 -4.86 -12.21 -13.83
C ILE A 41 -6.07 -11.69 -14.59
N ALA A 42 -6.49 -10.45 -14.32
CA ALA A 42 -7.46 -9.72 -15.12
C ALA A 42 -6.81 -8.45 -15.68
N TYR A 43 -6.98 -8.17 -16.96
CA TYR A 43 -6.32 -7.02 -17.59
C TYR A 43 -7.15 -6.35 -18.68
N ILE A 44 -6.84 -5.07 -18.91
CA ILE A 44 -7.24 -4.26 -20.05
C ILE A 44 -5.97 -3.63 -20.62
N LYS A 45 -5.51 -4.13 -21.77
CA LYS A 45 -4.41 -3.55 -22.55
C LYS A 45 -4.99 -2.55 -23.54
N ILE A 46 -4.54 -1.30 -23.44
CA ILE A 46 -4.93 -0.16 -24.26
C ILE A 46 -3.73 0.20 -25.13
N TYR A 47 -3.89 0.09 -26.45
CA TYR A 47 -2.83 0.43 -27.40
C TYR A 47 -2.82 1.94 -27.70
N VAL A 48 -1.73 2.43 -28.27
CA VAL A 48 -1.54 3.86 -28.61
C VAL A 48 -2.57 4.35 -29.64
N ASP A 49 -3.05 3.48 -30.52
CA ASP A 49 -4.16 3.78 -31.46
C ASP A 49 -5.54 3.71 -30.78
N GLY A 50 -5.57 3.41 -29.48
CA GLY A 50 -6.75 3.25 -28.64
C GLY A 50 -7.59 2.00 -28.93
N LYS A 51 -7.04 1.01 -29.67
CA LYS A 51 -7.57 -0.36 -29.64
C LYS A 51 -7.39 -0.94 -28.24
N ILE A 52 -8.22 -1.92 -27.91
CA ILE A 52 -8.15 -2.61 -26.61
C ILE A 52 -8.12 -4.13 -26.77
N LYS A 53 -7.43 -4.78 -25.84
CA LYS A 53 -7.55 -6.22 -25.55
C LYS A 53 -7.84 -6.37 -24.07
N LYS A 54 -8.92 -7.07 -23.72
CA LYS A 54 -9.29 -7.35 -22.34
C LYS A 54 -9.59 -8.83 -22.17
N ALA A 55 -9.12 -9.41 -21.08
CA ALA A 55 -9.43 -10.78 -20.69
C ALA A 55 -9.11 -10.96 -19.21
N ASP A 56 -9.59 -12.06 -18.67
CA ASP A 56 -9.16 -12.59 -17.39
C ASP A 56 -8.96 -14.09 -17.52
N PHE A 57 -8.12 -14.63 -16.65
CA PHE A 57 -7.86 -16.06 -16.66
C PHE A 57 -7.27 -16.57 -15.36
N LEU A 58 -7.52 -17.86 -15.10
CA LEU A 58 -7.00 -18.57 -13.94
C LEU A 58 -5.63 -19.16 -14.22
N ILE A 59 -4.89 -19.38 -13.14
CA ILE A 59 -3.56 -19.98 -13.11
C ILE A 59 -3.56 -21.03 -11.99
N ASP A 60 -3.00 -22.21 -12.26
CA ASP A 60 -2.73 -23.18 -11.20
C ASP A 60 -1.47 -22.73 -10.44
N PRO A 61 -1.58 -22.38 -9.14
CA PRO A 61 -0.44 -21.93 -8.35
C PRO A 61 0.44 -23.11 -7.88
N GLU A 62 0.05 -24.37 -8.10
CA GLU A 62 0.76 -25.55 -7.59
C GLU A 62 0.91 -25.54 -6.06
N MET A 63 0.03 -24.83 -5.36
CA MET A 63 -0.01 -24.74 -3.90
C MET A 63 -1.43 -24.42 -3.41
N ARG A 64 -1.65 -24.59 -2.11
CA ARG A 64 -2.96 -24.33 -1.51
C ARG A 64 -3.18 -22.83 -1.29
N ILE A 65 -4.37 -22.35 -1.63
CA ILE A 65 -4.85 -21.00 -1.33
C ILE A 65 -5.17 -20.89 0.17
N ASN A 66 -4.68 -19.84 0.83
CA ASN A 66 -4.98 -19.51 2.21
C ASN A 66 -6.50 -19.25 2.38
N PRO A 67 -7.17 -19.82 3.41
CA PRO A 67 -8.58 -19.55 3.71
C PRO A 67 -8.96 -18.07 3.76
N GLU A 68 -8.09 -17.19 4.25
CA GLU A 68 -8.33 -15.75 4.30
C GLU A 68 -8.40 -15.14 2.90
N ALA A 69 -7.51 -15.53 1.99
CA ALA A 69 -7.56 -15.11 0.59
C ALA A 69 -8.85 -15.62 -0.09
N ILE A 70 -9.23 -16.88 0.16
CA ILE A 70 -10.52 -17.44 -0.30
C ILE A 70 -11.69 -16.59 0.19
N ALA A 71 -11.67 -16.13 1.43
CA ALA A 71 -12.73 -15.30 1.99
C ALA A 71 -12.83 -13.92 1.30
N VAL A 72 -11.71 -13.38 0.80
CA VAL A 72 -11.66 -12.10 0.07
C VAL A 72 -12.16 -12.25 -1.36
N HIS A 73 -11.56 -13.14 -2.16
CA HIS A 73 -11.81 -13.21 -3.61
C HIS A 73 -12.79 -14.32 -4.04
N GLY A 74 -13.13 -15.25 -3.14
CA GLY A 74 -14.07 -16.35 -3.41
C GLY A 74 -13.55 -17.51 -4.28
N ILE A 75 -12.38 -17.38 -4.92
CA ILE A 75 -11.74 -18.46 -5.69
C ILE A 75 -11.29 -19.60 -4.78
N ARG A 76 -11.75 -20.82 -5.06
CA ARG A 76 -11.43 -22.02 -4.26
C ARG A 76 -10.37 -22.88 -4.96
N ASN A 77 -9.58 -23.63 -4.20
CA ASN A 77 -8.54 -24.54 -4.70
C ASN A 77 -8.99 -25.41 -5.88
N ARG A 78 -10.20 -26.00 -5.80
CA ARG A 78 -10.74 -26.86 -6.86
C ARG A 78 -10.92 -26.20 -8.24
N VAL A 79 -10.97 -24.87 -8.29
CA VAL A 79 -11.21 -24.11 -9.53
C VAL A 79 -9.89 -23.80 -10.25
N VAL A 80 -8.79 -23.74 -9.51
CA VAL A 80 -7.45 -23.45 -10.05
C VAL A 80 -6.68 -24.72 -10.40
N ILE A 81 -7.00 -25.85 -9.76
CA ILE A 81 -6.39 -27.16 -10.07
C ILE A 81 -6.64 -27.53 -11.53
N GLY A 82 -5.54 -27.83 -12.24
CA GLY A 82 -5.58 -28.26 -13.64
C GLY A 82 -5.71 -27.12 -14.65
N GLN A 83 -5.70 -25.86 -14.19
CA GLN A 83 -5.46 -24.71 -15.06
C GLN A 83 -3.99 -24.69 -15.48
N PRO A 84 -3.61 -23.98 -16.56
CA PRO A 84 -2.21 -23.78 -16.89
C PRO A 84 -1.46 -23.10 -15.74
N THR A 85 -0.24 -23.53 -15.46
CA THR A 85 0.62 -22.88 -14.46
C THR A 85 1.10 -21.51 -14.96
N PHE A 86 1.69 -20.70 -14.07
CA PHE A 86 2.31 -19.44 -14.50
C PHE A 86 3.38 -19.70 -15.55
N LYS A 87 4.17 -20.78 -15.40
CA LYS A 87 5.20 -21.18 -16.34
C LYS A 87 4.62 -21.49 -17.73
N ASP A 88 3.51 -22.22 -17.78
CA ASP A 88 2.84 -22.58 -19.04
C ASP A 88 2.33 -21.36 -19.80
N ARG A 89 1.94 -20.30 -19.08
CA ARG A 89 1.44 -19.04 -19.65
C ARG A 89 2.46 -17.93 -19.73
N SER A 90 3.69 -18.18 -19.31
CA SER A 90 4.72 -17.15 -19.14
C SER A 90 4.91 -16.28 -20.38
N GLN A 91 4.91 -16.89 -21.58
CA GLN A 91 5.02 -16.19 -22.85
C GLN A 91 3.80 -15.30 -23.13
N GLU A 92 2.58 -15.79 -22.90
CA GLU A 92 1.34 -15.00 -23.08
C GLU A 92 1.32 -13.81 -22.12
N ILE A 93 1.66 -14.04 -20.85
CA ILE A 93 1.73 -13.01 -19.82
C ILE A 93 2.81 -11.99 -20.21
N TRP A 94 3.98 -12.44 -20.65
CA TRP A 94 5.04 -11.55 -21.11
C TRP A 94 4.55 -10.64 -22.24
N GLU A 95 3.90 -11.18 -23.26
CA GLU A 95 3.35 -10.38 -24.37
C GLU A 95 2.26 -9.38 -23.94
N ILE A 96 1.50 -9.71 -22.90
CA ILE A 96 0.52 -8.78 -22.32
C ILE A 96 1.25 -7.61 -21.66
N PHE A 97 2.28 -7.85 -20.86
CA PHE A 97 2.90 -6.82 -19.99
C PHE A 97 4.17 -6.18 -20.57
N TYR A 98 4.76 -6.73 -21.63
CA TYR A 98 6.01 -6.24 -22.20
C TYR A 98 5.86 -4.84 -22.81
N ASN A 99 6.85 -3.99 -22.54
CA ASN A 99 6.96 -2.61 -23.02
C ASN A 99 5.66 -1.79 -22.86
N CYS A 100 5.07 -1.85 -21.66
CA CYS A 100 3.84 -1.13 -21.34
C CYS A 100 4.06 -0.09 -20.22
N TYR A 101 3.12 0.84 -20.11
CA TYR A 101 2.77 1.45 -18.83
C TYR A 101 1.88 0.49 -18.02
N TYR A 102 1.91 0.61 -16.71
CA TYR A 102 1.18 -0.25 -15.77
C TYR A 102 0.25 0.58 -14.90
N SER A 103 -1.00 0.16 -14.76
CA SER A 103 -1.96 0.84 -13.91
C SER A 103 -2.91 -0.16 -13.25
N GLY A 104 -3.55 0.29 -12.19
CA GLY A 104 -4.47 -0.47 -11.36
C GLY A 104 -4.62 0.21 -10.02
N PHE A 105 -5.18 -0.47 -9.04
CA PHE A 105 -5.37 0.08 -7.69
C PHE A 105 -4.43 -0.63 -6.73
N ASN A 106 -3.42 0.07 -6.20
CA ASN A 106 -2.38 -0.49 -5.31
C ASN A 106 -1.40 -1.48 -5.99
N ILE A 107 -1.26 -1.43 -7.32
CA ILE A 107 -0.37 -2.31 -8.08
C ILE A 107 1.11 -2.14 -7.74
N MET A 108 1.52 -0.94 -7.28
CA MET A 108 2.92 -0.68 -6.95
C MET A 108 3.37 -1.47 -5.72
N ASN A 109 2.47 -1.68 -4.77
CA ASN A 109 2.76 -2.31 -3.49
C ASN A 109 2.42 -3.81 -3.46
N PHE A 110 1.76 -4.34 -4.48
CA PHE A 110 1.29 -5.73 -4.48
C PHE A 110 1.42 -6.41 -5.85
N ASP A 111 0.64 -5.98 -6.84
CA ASP A 111 0.47 -6.71 -8.10
C ASP A 111 1.75 -6.79 -8.95
N LEU A 112 2.43 -5.66 -9.14
CA LEU A 112 3.69 -5.62 -9.90
C LEU A 112 4.82 -6.40 -9.19
N PRO A 113 5.06 -6.23 -7.87
CA PRO A 113 6.04 -7.02 -7.14
C PRO A 113 5.87 -8.53 -7.27
N ILE A 114 4.64 -9.05 -7.15
CA ILE A 114 4.41 -10.49 -7.24
C ILE A 114 4.47 -10.99 -8.69
N LEU A 115 4.03 -10.20 -9.68
CA LEU A 115 4.21 -10.53 -11.10
C LEU A 115 5.70 -10.67 -11.45
N ARG A 116 6.54 -9.72 -11.01
CA ARG A 116 8.00 -9.80 -11.16
C ARG A 116 8.56 -11.05 -10.50
N ARG A 117 8.06 -11.40 -9.32
CA ARG A 117 8.52 -12.60 -8.61
C ARG A 117 8.12 -13.89 -9.32
N GLU A 118 6.94 -13.98 -9.90
CA GLU A 118 6.54 -15.16 -10.68
C GLU A 118 7.42 -15.36 -11.90
N PHE A 119 7.78 -14.29 -12.62
CA PHE A 119 8.78 -14.36 -13.68
C PHE A 119 10.15 -14.79 -13.16
N ALA A 120 10.60 -14.22 -12.04
CA ALA A 120 11.89 -14.58 -11.43
C ALA A 120 11.95 -16.07 -11.03
N ARG A 121 10.85 -16.66 -10.54
CA ARG A 121 10.77 -18.09 -10.19
C ARG A 121 11.01 -19.02 -11.39
N ILE A 122 10.72 -18.56 -12.60
CA ILE A 122 10.93 -19.33 -13.83
C ILE A 122 12.18 -18.87 -14.61
N GLY A 123 13.03 -18.04 -14.00
CA GLY A 123 14.28 -17.58 -14.60
C GLY A 123 14.11 -16.48 -15.66
N MET A 124 12.99 -15.77 -15.65
CA MET A 124 12.73 -14.62 -16.52
C MET A 124 12.85 -13.32 -15.73
N ASP A 125 13.51 -12.32 -16.31
CA ASP A 125 13.72 -11.03 -15.65
C ASP A 125 12.68 -10.01 -16.12
N PHE A 126 11.59 -9.88 -15.34
CA PHE A 126 10.55 -8.89 -15.60
C PHE A 126 10.82 -7.60 -14.84
N ASP A 127 11.48 -6.66 -15.52
CA ASP A 127 11.82 -5.36 -14.96
C ASP A 127 10.86 -4.25 -15.44
N TYR A 128 10.63 -3.30 -14.54
CA TYR A 128 9.85 -2.09 -14.79
C TYR A 128 10.44 -0.91 -14.04
N ASP A 129 10.38 0.27 -14.64
CA ASP A 129 10.74 1.55 -14.01
C ASP A 129 9.51 2.14 -13.31
N VAL A 130 9.70 2.82 -12.17
CA VAL A 130 8.65 3.58 -11.48
C VAL A 130 7.94 4.56 -12.41
N LYS A 131 8.65 5.13 -13.39
CA LYS A 131 8.09 6.03 -14.42
C LYS A 131 7.06 5.35 -15.32
N GLN A 132 7.01 4.01 -15.33
CA GLN A 132 6.02 3.25 -16.07
C GLN A 132 4.72 3.03 -15.29
N ILE A 133 4.68 3.37 -14.00
CA ILE A 133 3.58 3.02 -13.09
C ILE A 133 2.64 4.21 -12.91
N ILE A 134 1.34 3.96 -13.06
CA ILE A 134 0.25 4.89 -12.81
C ILE A 134 -0.70 4.22 -11.81
N ASP A 135 -0.37 4.28 -10.54
CA ASP A 135 -1.17 3.66 -9.47
C ASP A 135 -2.32 4.60 -9.05
N THR A 136 -3.56 4.15 -9.25
CA THR A 136 -4.75 4.96 -8.97
C THR A 136 -4.96 5.21 -7.48
N LYS A 137 -4.47 4.33 -6.60
CA LYS A 137 -4.53 4.54 -5.14
C LYS A 137 -3.54 5.61 -4.71
N GLU A 138 -2.32 5.57 -5.21
CA GLU A 138 -1.30 6.57 -4.90
C GLU A 138 -1.71 7.95 -5.44
N LEU A 139 -2.22 8.01 -6.68
CA LEU A 139 -2.78 9.24 -7.22
C LEU A 139 -3.94 9.77 -6.37
N PHE A 140 -4.87 8.92 -5.94
CA PHE A 140 -5.96 9.32 -5.04
C PHE A 140 -5.42 9.89 -3.72
N GLN A 141 -4.49 9.19 -3.07
CA GLN A 141 -3.93 9.62 -1.78
C GLN A 141 -3.10 10.90 -1.89
N TYR A 142 -2.44 11.12 -3.02
CA TYR A 142 -1.67 12.32 -3.30
C TYR A 142 -2.58 13.51 -3.65
N MET A 143 -3.61 13.27 -4.47
CA MET A 143 -4.53 14.30 -4.97
C MET A 143 -5.64 14.67 -3.97
N GLU A 144 -5.89 13.84 -2.95
CA GLU A 144 -6.77 14.16 -1.82
C GLU A 144 -5.96 14.54 -0.56
N PRO A 145 -5.46 15.79 -0.46
CA PRO A 145 -4.75 16.25 0.72
C PRO A 145 -5.54 16.08 2.02
N ARG A 146 -4.87 15.47 3.00
CA ARG A 146 -5.35 15.18 4.35
C ARG A 146 -5.38 16.42 5.25
N THR A 147 -5.56 17.60 4.67
CA THR A 147 -5.54 18.87 5.41
C THR A 147 -6.95 19.23 5.85
N ILE A 148 -7.05 19.96 6.96
CA ILE A 148 -8.32 20.53 7.42
C ILE A 148 -8.96 21.42 6.35
N SER A 149 -8.15 22.13 5.56
CA SER A 149 -8.62 22.98 4.45
C SER A 149 -9.44 22.20 3.43
N MET A 150 -8.94 21.04 3.02
CA MET A 150 -9.60 20.21 2.01
C MET A 150 -10.76 19.43 2.58
N ALA A 151 -10.65 18.93 3.81
CA ALA A 151 -11.79 18.33 4.51
C ALA A 151 -12.94 19.33 4.65
N TYR A 152 -12.64 20.60 4.98
CA TYR A 152 -13.64 21.66 5.08
C TYR A 152 -14.29 21.95 3.72
N SER A 153 -13.49 22.05 2.65
CA SER A 153 -14.03 22.20 1.29
C SER A 153 -14.90 21.01 0.87
N TYR A 154 -14.46 19.78 1.14
CA TYR A 154 -15.15 18.56 0.70
C TYR A 154 -16.45 18.30 1.46
N TYR A 155 -16.44 18.45 2.78
CA TYR A 155 -17.59 18.13 3.63
C TYR A 155 -18.55 19.32 3.79
N CYS A 156 -18.02 20.55 3.85
CA CYS A 156 -18.80 21.75 4.13
C CYS A 156 -19.06 22.61 2.89
N ASN A 157 -18.43 22.31 1.73
CA ASN A 157 -18.50 23.12 0.50
C ASN A 157 -18.13 24.59 0.74
N LYS A 158 -17.12 24.84 1.59
CA LYS A 158 -16.62 26.18 1.95
C LYS A 158 -15.13 26.29 1.73
N GLU A 159 -14.67 27.46 1.30
CA GLU A 159 -13.24 27.76 1.24
C GLU A 159 -12.66 27.89 2.65
N TYR A 160 -11.42 27.44 2.80
CA TYR A 160 -10.69 27.50 4.06
C TYR A 160 -9.57 28.53 3.95
N SER A 161 -9.62 29.58 4.76
CA SER A 161 -8.55 30.59 4.84
C SER A 161 -7.40 30.10 5.73
N LYS A 162 -6.17 30.26 5.26
CA LYS A 162 -4.93 29.92 6.00
C LYS A 162 -4.66 30.83 7.19
N GLU A 163 -5.29 32.00 7.27
CA GLU A 163 -5.06 33.03 8.30
C GLU A 163 -5.87 32.79 9.60
N ARG A 164 -6.35 31.56 9.83
CA ARG A 164 -7.22 31.20 10.96
C ARG A 164 -6.42 30.81 12.20
N ASP A 165 -6.77 31.40 13.34
CA ASP A 165 -6.26 31.01 14.66
C ASP A 165 -6.75 29.62 15.10
N ALA A 166 -6.21 29.10 16.21
CA ALA A 166 -6.52 27.76 16.70
C ALA A 166 -8.03 27.52 16.96
N LEU A 167 -8.76 28.55 17.35
CA LEU A 167 -10.21 28.47 17.58
C LEU A 167 -10.94 28.26 16.26
N ALA A 168 -10.63 29.07 15.23
CA ALA A 168 -11.24 28.94 13.91
C ALA A 168 -10.91 27.60 13.22
N GLN A 169 -9.77 26.98 13.54
CA GLN A 169 -9.48 25.60 13.10
C GLN A 169 -10.35 24.57 13.82
N THR A 170 -10.59 24.76 15.12
CA THR A 170 -11.42 23.86 15.93
C THR A 170 -12.90 23.94 15.51
N GLU A 171 -13.40 25.13 15.19
CA GLU A 171 -14.74 25.32 14.62
C GLU A 171 -14.88 24.62 13.28
N ALA A 172 -13.89 24.77 12.38
CA ALA A 172 -13.89 24.07 11.10
C ALA A 172 -13.87 22.54 11.27
N ALA A 173 -13.06 22.02 12.21
CA ALA A 173 -13.03 20.59 12.54
C ALA A 173 -14.39 20.11 13.09
N THR A 174 -15.07 20.94 13.87
CA THR A 174 -16.41 20.65 14.42
C THR A 174 -17.45 20.55 13.30
N GLU A 175 -17.47 21.50 12.36
CA GLU A 175 -18.36 21.45 11.20
C GLU A 175 -18.10 20.23 10.32
N ILE A 176 -16.81 19.90 10.09
CA ILE A 176 -16.42 18.69 9.35
C ILE A 176 -16.98 17.44 10.03
N LEU A 177 -16.80 17.32 11.34
CA LEU A 177 -17.30 16.18 12.10
C LEU A 177 -18.83 16.04 11.97
N ILE A 178 -19.58 17.14 12.10
CA ILE A 178 -21.03 17.13 11.91
C ILE A 178 -21.38 16.58 10.52
N LYS A 179 -20.74 17.08 9.46
CA LYS A 179 -20.99 16.63 8.08
C LYS A 179 -20.59 15.18 7.84
N GLN A 180 -19.52 14.71 8.47
CA GLN A 180 -19.12 13.30 8.45
C GLN A 180 -20.17 12.41 9.12
N LEU A 181 -20.68 12.81 10.28
CA LEU A 181 -21.73 12.07 11.00
C LEU A 181 -23.07 12.11 10.25
N GLU A 182 -23.40 13.19 9.55
CA GLU A 182 -24.57 13.28 8.66
C GLU A 182 -24.43 12.32 7.46
N LYS A 183 -23.27 12.32 6.79
CA LYS A 183 -23.01 11.53 5.59
C LYS A 183 -22.82 10.04 5.86
N TYR A 184 -22.17 9.69 6.97
CA TYR A 184 -21.81 8.31 7.33
C TYR A 184 -22.44 7.93 8.67
N ALA A 185 -23.62 7.33 8.65
CA ALA A 185 -24.31 6.91 9.88
C ALA A 185 -23.46 5.98 10.76
N VAL A 186 -22.62 5.13 10.14
CA VAL A 186 -21.71 4.22 10.86
C VAL A 186 -20.67 4.95 11.72
N ALA A 187 -20.28 6.18 11.36
CA ALA A 187 -19.34 7.00 12.13
C ALA A 187 -19.92 7.48 13.48
N ARG A 188 -21.23 7.34 13.68
CA ARG A 188 -21.89 7.61 14.99
C ARG A 188 -21.69 6.47 15.99
N ASN A 189 -21.25 5.30 15.53
CA ASN A 189 -20.96 4.15 16.39
C ASN A 189 -19.52 4.24 16.93
N ARG A 190 -19.36 4.23 18.26
CA ARG A 190 -18.06 4.36 18.93
C ARG A 190 -17.12 3.19 18.65
N ASP A 191 -17.62 1.97 18.51
CA ASP A 191 -16.79 0.80 18.19
C ASP A 191 -16.24 0.89 16.77
N PHE A 192 -17.05 1.39 15.83
CA PHE A 192 -16.57 1.70 14.48
C PHE A 192 -15.47 2.75 14.51
N VAL A 193 -15.69 3.86 15.23
CA VAL A 193 -14.70 4.95 15.36
C VAL A 193 -13.41 4.42 15.98
N ASN A 194 -13.50 3.67 17.07
CA ASN A 194 -12.34 3.07 17.74
C ASN A 194 -11.56 2.15 16.78
N ARG A 195 -12.25 1.32 16.00
CA ARG A 195 -11.61 0.44 15.01
C ARG A 195 -10.94 1.22 13.88
N VAL A 196 -11.51 2.33 13.43
CA VAL A 196 -10.90 3.19 12.39
C VAL A 196 -9.67 3.94 12.93
N HIS A 197 -9.66 4.29 14.21
CA HIS A 197 -8.54 4.94 14.87
C HIS A 197 -7.42 3.99 15.27
N GLN A 198 -7.66 2.68 15.26
CA GLN A 198 -6.61 1.69 15.46
C GLN A 198 -5.66 1.69 14.26
N PRO A 199 -4.34 1.69 14.49
CA PRO A 199 -3.36 1.49 13.42
C PRO A 199 -3.68 0.18 12.68
N LYS A 200 -3.68 0.21 11.36
CA LYS A 200 -4.14 -0.92 10.52
C LYS A 200 -3.28 -2.20 10.63
N ASP A 201 -2.18 -2.20 11.38
CA ASP A 201 -1.25 -3.34 11.47
C ASP A 201 -0.60 -3.56 12.84
N ASN A 202 -1.21 -3.14 13.96
CA ASN A 202 -0.60 -3.38 15.28
C ASN A 202 -1.36 -4.35 16.15
N ASN A 203 -1.00 -5.62 15.99
CA ASN A 203 -0.95 -6.53 17.13
C ASN A 203 0.08 -6.08 18.19
N ASN A 204 0.94 -5.08 17.93
CA ASN A 204 1.96 -4.58 18.87
C ASN A 204 2.14 -3.04 18.81
N ASN A 205 1.32 -2.29 19.57
CA ASN A 205 1.55 -0.94 20.13
C ASN A 205 2.59 0.05 19.49
N ASP A 206 2.59 0.29 18.17
CA ASP A 206 3.25 1.49 17.59
C ASP A 206 2.24 2.48 17.02
N ASN A 207 2.02 3.58 17.73
CA ASN A 207 1.16 4.67 17.24
C ASN A 207 1.92 5.69 16.38
N THR A 208 3.21 5.45 16.08
CA THR A 208 4.09 6.45 15.47
C THR A 208 4.40 6.22 13.98
N ASN A 209 4.02 5.06 13.42
CA ASN A 209 4.39 4.59 12.07
C ASN A 209 5.91 4.60 11.81
N LYS A 210 6.72 4.58 12.86
CA LYS A 210 8.18 4.59 12.77
C LYS A 210 8.75 3.17 12.84
N PHE A 211 7.95 2.20 13.27
CA PHE A 211 8.30 0.81 13.32
C PHE A 211 7.21 -0.06 12.70
N TYR A 212 7.61 -1.23 12.25
CA TYR A 212 6.70 -2.30 11.87
C TYR A 212 7.26 -3.63 12.39
N TRP A 213 6.41 -4.64 12.58
CA TRP A 213 6.82 -5.91 13.20
C TRP A 213 6.93 -7.02 12.17
N VAL A 214 7.99 -7.82 12.26
CA VAL A 214 8.13 -9.10 11.54
C VAL A 214 8.40 -10.19 12.57
N ASN A 215 7.53 -11.19 12.67
CA ASN A 215 7.66 -12.31 13.63
C ASN A 215 7.88 -11.87 15.09
N GLY A 216 7.25 -10.77 15.52
CA GLY A 216 7.37 -10.24 16.88
C GLY A 216 8.59 -9.34 17.12
N GLU A 217 9.45 -9.16 16.13
CA GLU A 217 10.61 -8.27 16.20
C GLU A 217 10.30 -6.92 15.54
N PRO A 218 10.64 -5.78 16.18
CA PRO A 218 10.43 -4.45 15.60
C PRO A 218 11.51 -4.09 14.58
N TYR A 219 11.07 -3.53 13.44
CA TYR A 219 11.90 -3.05 12.33
C TYR A 219 11.71 -1.56 12.15
N PHE A 220 12.77 -0.85 11.76
CA PHE A 220 12.69 0.56 11.41
C PHE A 220 11.92 0.79 10.11
N ALA A 221 10.89 1.65 10.16
CA ALA A 221 10.21 2.20 8.99
C ALA A 221 10.82 3.54 8.51
N PHE A 222 11.83 4.05 9.21
CA PHE A 222 12.48 5.36 8.95
C PHE A 222 13.99 5.30 9.21
N SER A 223 14.67 6.42 8.96
CA SER A 223 16.11 6.63 9.15
C SER A 223 17.01 5.84 8.18
N LYS A 224 18.33 5.92 8.39
CA LYS A 224 19.35 5.17 7.64
C LYS A 224 19.24 3.63 7.80
N TYR A 225 18.42 3.15 8.74
CA TYR A 225 18.21 1.72 9.01
C TYR A 225 16.84 1.20 8.57
N ILE A 226 16.18 1.86 7.61
CA ILE A 226 14.91 1.36 7.06
C ILE A 226 14.99 -0.13 6.70
N ASN A 227 13.96 -0.87 7.08
CA ASN A 227 13.82 -2.33 6.94
C ASN A 227 14.87 -3.17 7.68
N ARG A 228 15.50 -2.64 8.73
CA ARG A 228 16.39 -3.38 9.63
C ARG A 228 15.75 -3.57 11.01
N PRO A 229 15.90 -4.74 11.63
CA PRO A 229 15.38 -4.98 12.97
C PRO A 229 16.19 -4.18 14.00
N ILE A 230 15.52 -3.66 15.04
CA ILE A 230 16.19 -2.86 16.08
C ILE A 230 17.29 -3.68 16.76
N THR A 231 17.06 -4.98 16.98
CA THR A 231 18.02 -5.94 17.57
C THR A 231 19.33 -6.04 16.78
N GLU A 232 19.30 -5.90 15.45
CA GLU A 232 20.50 -5.84 14.61
C GLU A 232 21.26 -4.54 14.89
N ILE A 233 20.53 -3.43 15.05
CA ILE A 233 21.11 -2.10 15.29
C ILE A 233 21.71 -2.01 16.69
N VAL A 234 21.16 -2.71 17.69
CA VAL A 234 21.78 -2.84 19.03
C VAL A 234 23.24 -3.30 18.90
N LYS A 235 23.52 -4.22 17.96
CA LYS A 235 24.87 -4.77 17.75
C LYS A 235 25.73 -3.92 16.83
N LYS A 236 25.13 -3.24 15.84
CA LYS A 236 25.86 -2.53 14.78
C LYS A 236 26.11 -1.06 15.06
N ASP A 237 25.17 -0.37 15.70
CA ASP A 237 25.24 1.07 15.96
C ASP A 237 24.38 1.43 17.18
N LEU A 238 24.84 1.01 18.36
CA LEU A 238 24.17 1.32 19.62
C LEU A 238 24.05 2.83 19.86
N ASN A 239 25.05 3.61 19.45
CA ASN A 239 25.06 5.06 19.63
C ASN A 239 23.90 5.74 18.89
N PHE A 240 23.50 5.22 17.73
CA PHE A 240 22.31 5.70 17.04
C PHE A 240 21.02 5.48 17.85
N LEU A 241 20.88 4.32 18.52
CA LEU A 241 19.72 4.04 19.36
C LEU A 241 19.68 4.92 20.61
N LEU A 242 20.84 5.16 21.23
CA LEU A 242 20.96 6.07 22.37
C LEU A 242 20.62 7.50 21.96
N TRP A 243 21.13 7.97 20.82
CA TRP A 243 20.78 9.28 20.27
C TRP A 243 19.28 9.40 19.99
N LEU A 244 18.63 8.36 19.49
CA LEU A 244 17.17 8.35 19.28
C LEU A 244 16.39 8.50 20.60
N ILE A 245 16.86 7.90 21.69
CA ILE A 245 16.23 8.02 23.01
C ILE A 245 16.38 9.45 23.58
N GLU A 246 17.52 10.10 23.35
CA GLU A 246 17.78 11.47 23.81
C GLU A 246 17.15 12.55 22.90
N SER A 247 16.85 12.20 21.65
CA SER A 247 16.27 13.14 20.68
C SER A 247 14.82 13.49 20.95
N ASP A 248 14.30 14.49 20.25
CA ASP A 248 12.91 14.96 20.34
C ASP A 248 11.93 14.02 19.59
N TYR A 249 11.91 12.76 19.99
CA TYR A 249 10.91 11.76 19.59
C TYR A 249 9.87 11.55 20.68
N GLY A 250 8.64 11.19 20.30
CA GLY A 250 7.59 10.88 21.26
C GLY A 250 7.90 9.64 22.10
N ASP A 251 7.30 9.56 23.29
CA ASP A 251 7.56 8.47 24.24
C ASP A 251 7.27 7.09 23.68
N ASP A 252 6.28 6.93 22.80
CA ASP A 252 5.99 5.66 22.13
C ASP A 252 7.20 5.15 21.33
N THR A 253 7.84 6.01 20.53
CA THR A 253 9.06 5.66 19.78
C THR A 253 10.20 5.29 20.74
N LYS A 254 10.38 6.07 21.81
CA LYS A 254 11.44 5.82 22.79
C LYS A 254 11.22 4.52 23.54
N ASN A 255 9.98 4.22 23.93
CA ASN A 255 9.62 3.03 24.69
C ASN A 255 9.84 1.74 23.89
N ILE A 256 9.54 1.74 22.59
CA ILE A 256 9.84 0.60 21.70
C ILE A 256 11.35 0.32 21.68
N ILE A 257 12.18 1.36 21.54
CA ILE A 257 13.65 1.21 21.54
C ILE A 257 14.14 0.73 22.91
N ARG A 258 13.67 1.35 24.00
CA ARG A 258 14.02 0.98 25.39
C ARG A 258 13.70 -0.48 25.68
N GLN A 259 12.52 -0.97 25.28
CA GLN A 259 12.13 -2.36 25.48
C GLN A 259 13.09 -3.34 24.79
N VAL A 260 13.56 -3.01 23.58
CA VAL A 260 14.54 -3.83 22.86
C VAL A 260 15.91 -3.77 23.55
N LEU A 261 16.34 -2.59 24.01
CA LEU A 261 17.60 -2.43 24.75
C LEU A 261 17.59 -3.19 26.08
N ASP A 262 16.48 -3.14 26.83
CA ASP A 262 16.29 -3.89 28.07
C ASP A 262 16.38 -5.40 27.81
N THR A 263 15.70 -5.88 26.78
CA THR A 263 15.73 -7.30 26.37
C THR A 263 17.15 -7.73 25.96
N ALA A 264 17.92 -6.82 25.37
CA ALA A 264 19.31 -7.05 24.99
C ALA A 264 20.32 -6.87 26.15
N GLY A 265 19.86 -6.49 27.35
CA GLY A 265 20.70 -6.28 28.53
C GLY A 265 21.61 -5.04 28.45
N VAL A 266 21.23 -4.03 27.67
CA VAL A 266 22.00 -2.78 27.54
C VAL A 266 21.59 -1.81 28.64
N ASP A 267 22.56 -1.31 29.41
CA ASP A 267 22.33 -0.21 30.37
C ASP A 267 22.45 1.15 29.67
N TYR A 268 21.31 1.80 29.47
CA TYR A 268 21.20 3.12 28.83
C TYR A 268 20.72 4.20 29.82
N LYS A 269 20.66 3.92 31.13
CA LYS A 269 20.15 4.86 32.15
C LYS A 269 21.18 5.88 32.67
N LYS A 270 22.26 6.14 31.92
CA LYS A 270 23.24 7.18 32.28
C LYS A 270 23.01 8.44 31.44
N GLY A 271 22.19 9.34 31.96
CA GLY A 271 21.89 10.64 31.34
C GLY A 271 21.35 11.72 32.29
N ASP A 272 20.84 11.38 33.48
CA ASP A 272 20.43 12.39 34.47
C ASP A 272 21.65 12.86 35.28
N GLY A 273 22.42 13.79 34.73
CA GLY A 273 23.63 14.27 35.40
C GLY A 273 24.37 15.42 34.73
N LYS A 274 23.67 16.53 34.45
CA LYS A 274 24.06 17.93 34.78
C LYS A 274 23.23 18.95 34.02
#